data_AF-A0A832PMN6-F1
#
_entry.id   AF-A0A832PMN6-F1
#
_cell.length_a   1.000
_cell.length_b   1.000
_cell.length_c   1.000
_cell.angle_alpha   90.00
_cell.angle_beta   90.00
_cell.angle_gamma   90.00
#
_symmetry.space_group_name_H-M   'P 1'
#
loop_
_entity.id
_entity.type
_entity.pdbx_description
1 polymer ?
#
loop_
_entity_poly.entity_id
_entity_poly.type
_entity_poly.pdbx_seq_one_letter_code
_entity_poly.pdbx_strand_id
1 'polypeptide(L)'
;MKSHRQFLLIAVAILIGLVSPASLVVADGARPTILEARVSKILDGDTFTLSGHSRRIRVWGLDAPEWNHRGGSAATAAMRGLISGKIPATLWSCSSG
;
A
#
# COMPACT_ATOMS: atom_id res chain seq x y z
N MET A 1 -50.50 25.94 33.27
CA MET A 1 -49.06 25.79 33.61
C MET A 1 -48.46 24.42 33.20
N LYS A 2 -48.97 23.75 32.15
CA LYS A 2 -48.50 22.43 31.70
C LYS A 2 -47.71 22.47 30.37
N SER A 3 -47.92 23.54 29.59
CA SER A 3 -47.29 23.77 28.28
C SER A 3 -45.80 24.11 28.36
N HIS A 4 -45.35 24.93 29.32
CA HIS A 4 -43.95 25.39 29.38
C HIS A 4 -42.94 24.27 29.67
N ARG A 5 -43.30 23.32 30.54
CA ARG A 5 -42.48 22.13 30.81
C ARG A 5 -42.41 21.21 29.60
N GLN A 6 -43.49 21.12 28.83
CA GLN A 6 -43.56 20.28 27.63
C GLN A 6 -42.73 20.87 26.49
N PHE A 7 -42.74 22.21 26.32
CA PHE A 7 -41.84 22.91 25.37
C PHE A 7 -40.36 22.77 25.76
N LEU A 8 -40.04 22.86 27.05
CA LEU A 8 -38.67 22.70 27.53
C LEU A 8 -38.12 21.28 27.28
N LEU A 9 -38.94 20.24 27.50
CA LEU A 9 -38.54 18.85 27.27
C LEU A 9 -38.35 18.54 25.78
N ILE A 10 -39.17 19.11 24.90
CA ILE A 10 -39.02 18.96 23.43
C ILE A 10 -37.74 19.66 22.96
N ALA A 11 -37.42 20.86 23.48
CA ALA A 11 -36.21 21.57 23.14
C ALA A 11 -34.93 20.80 23.53
N VAL A 12 -34.93 20.15 24.70
CA VAL A 12 -33.80 19.31 25.15
C VAL A 12 -33.65 18.05 24.28
N ALA A 13 -34.75 17.41 23.88
CA ALA A 13 -34.71 16.25 22.98
C ALA A 13 -34.14 16.59 21.59
N ILE A 14 -34.45 17.79 21.07
CA ILE A 14 -33.88 18.29 19.80
C ILE A 14 -32.39 18.60 19.94
N LEU A 15 -31.95 19.15 21.09
CA LEU A 15 -30.54 19.47 21.33
C LEU A 15 -29.67 18.21 21.47
N ILE A 16 -30.20 17.13 22.04
CA ILE A 16 -29.49 15.84 22.18
C ILE A 16 -29.43 15.09 20.85
N GLY A 17 -30.45 15.21 19.99
CA GLY A 17 -30.48 14.54 18.69
C GLY A 17 -29.52 15.11 17.63
N LEU A 18 -28.95 16.30 17.85
CA LEU A 18 -28.07 16.95 16.88
C LEU A 18 -26.58 16.59 17.02
N VAL A 19 -26.21 15.84 18.05
CA VAL A 19 -24.82 15.37 18.23
C VAL A 19 -24.70 13.98 17.65
N SER A 20 -24.61 13.89 16.31
CA SER A 20 -24.12 12.66 15.68
C SER A 20 -22.67 12.46 16.08
N PRO A 21 -22.28 11.34 16.73
CA PRO A 21 -20.89 10.98 16.81
C PRO A 21 -20.46 10.65 15.37
N ALA A 22 -19.84 11.61 14.70
CA ALA A 22 -19.08 11.32 13.49
C ALA A 22 -18.09 10.23 13.87
N SER A 23 -18.37 9.01 13.44
CA SER A 23 -17.47 7.89 13.65
C SER A 23 -16.18 8.26 12.93
N LEU A 24 -15.11 8.50 13.71
CA LEU A 24 -13.78 8.64 13.16
C LEU A 24 -13.44 7.30 12.49
N VAL A 25 -13.66 7.24 11.17
CA VAL A 25 -13.12 6.18 10.35
C VAL A 25 -11.62 6.43 10.29
N VAL A 26 -10.89 5.84 11.23
CA VAL A 26 -9.46 5.68 11.08
C VAL A 26 -9.28 4.72 9.91
N ALA A 27 -8.80 5.23 8.78
CA ALA A 27 -8.41 4.38 7.67
C ALA A 27 -7.41 3.35 8.20
N ASP A 28 -7.73 2.07 8.11
CA ASP A 28 -6.78 1.00 8.41
C ASP A 28 -5.65 1.15 7.41
N GLY A 29 -4.52 1.69 7.88
CA GLY A 29 -3.33 1.86 7.05
C GLY A 29 -2.99 0.51 6.47
N ALA A 30 -3.03 0.40 5.14
CA ALA A 30 -2.91 -0.85 4.42
C ALA A 30 -1.79 -1.71 5.02
N ARG A 31 -2.17 -2.84 5.62
CA ARG A 31 -1.17 -3.73 6.20
C ARG A 31 -0.29 -4.25 5.07
N PRO A 32 1.04 -4.16 5.21
CA PRO A 32 1.95 -4.62 4.19
C PRO A 32 1.70 -6.11 3.96
N THR A 33 1.30 -6.43 2.75
CA THR A 33 1.05 -7.82 2.34
C THR A 33 2.37 -8.39 1.87
N ILE A 34 2.75 -9.52 2.44
CA ILE A 34 3.90 -10.28 1.94
C ILE A 34 3.45 -11.02 0.68
N LEU A 35 4.08 -10.70 -0.43
CA LEU A 35 3.87 -11.36 -1.71
C LEU A 35 5.02 -12.35 -1.96
N GLU A 36 4.68 -13.64 -2.00
CA GLU A 36 5.59 -14.72 -2.36
C GLU A 36 5.38 -15.12 -3.82
N ALA A 37 6.33 -14.77 -4.69
CA ALA A 37 6.28 -15.19 -6.09
C ALA A 37 7.68 -15.39 -6.67
N ARG A 38 7.74 -16.14 -7.78
CA ARG A 38 8.98 -16.33 -8.54
C ARG A 38 9.21 -15.13 -9.45
N VAL A 39 10.43 -14.60 -9.48
CA VAL A 39 10.82 -13.57 -10.46
C VAL A 39 10.76 -14.14 -11.89
N SER A 40 10.07 -13.44 -12.79
CA SER A 40 9.89 -13.85 -14.20
C SER A 40 10.88 -13.17 -15.14
N LYS A 41 11.13 -11.87 -14.94
CA LYS A 41 12.05 -11.08 -15.76
C LYS A 41 12.68 -9.98 -14.92
N ILE A 42 13.96 -9.73 -15.16
CA ILE A 42 14.68 -8.59 -14.58
C ILE A 42 14.83 -7.54 -15.67
N LEU A 43 14.35 -6.33 -15.39
CA LEU A 43 14.42 -5.20 -16.30
C LEU A 43 15.72 -4.45 -16.07
N ASP A 44 15.96 -4.03 -14.82
CA ASP A 44 17.09 -3.18 -14.42
C ASP A 44 17.66 -3.64 -13.08
N GLY A 45 18.67 -2.93 -12.56
CA GLY A 45 19.33 -3.24 -11.29
C GLY A 45 18.45 -3.05 -10.04
N ASP A 46 17.26 -2.47 -10.17
CA ASP A 46 16.29 -2.22 -9.10
C ASP A 46 14.86 -2.70 -9.46
N THR A 47 14.64 -3.14 -10.70
CA THR A 47 13.31 -3.34 -11.27
C THR A 47 13.16 -4.73 -11.89
N PHE A 48 12.13 -5.46 -11.49
CA PHE A 48 11.82 -6.79 -12.02
C PHE A 48 10.31 -7.07 -12.03
N THR A 49 9.91 -8.14 -12.71
CA THR A 49 8.52 -8.63 -12.73
C THR A 49 8.43 -9.99 -12.06
N LEU A 50 7.27 -10.28 -11.48
CA LEU A 50 6.98 -11.57 -10.87
C LEU A 50 6.18 -12.45 -11.83
N SER A 51 6.24 -13.75 -11.62
CA SER A 51 5.44 -14.74 -12.35
C SER A 51 3.97 -14.58 -11.93
N GLY A 52 3.05 -14.60 -12.89
CA GLY A 52 1.62 -14.37 -12.65
C GLY A 52 1.24 -12.91 -12.39
N HIS A 53 2.20 -11.97 -12.42
CA HIS A 53 1.94 -10.55 -12.20
C HIS A 53 2.50 -9.73 -13.36
N SER A 54 1.65 -8.93 -14.00
CA SER A 54 2.05 -8.02 -15.08
C SER A 54 2.75 -6.75 -14.59
N ARG A 55 2.67 -6.49 -13.28
CA ARG A 55 3.21 -5.27 -12.67
C ARG A 55 4.73 -5.38 -12.50
N ARG A 56 5.39 -4.25 -12.69
CA ARG A 56 6.81 -4.07 -12.36
C ARG A 56 6.93 -3.78 -10.88
N ILE A 57 7.90 -4.43 -10.24
CA ILE A 57 8.25 -4.23 -8.84
C ILE A 57 9.59 -3.50 -8.81
N ARG A 58 9.63 -2.36 -8.11
CA ARG A 58 10.84 -1.59 -7.84
C ARG A 58 11.27 -1.82 -6.40
N VAL A 59 12.57 -2.04 -6.20
CA VAL A 59 13.16 -2.17 -4.87
C VAL A 59 13.19 -0.80 -4.21
N TRP A 60 12.54 -0.68 -3.06
CA TRP A 60 12.49 0.58 -2.34
C TRP A 60 13.88 0.96 -1.79
N GLY A 61 14.28 2.22 -1.97
CA GLY A 61 15.59 2.72 -1.51
C GLY A 61 16.79 2.31 -2.37
N LEU A 62 16.55 1.64 -3.50
CA LEU A 62 17.59 1.31 -4.48
C LEU A 62 17.20 1.94 -5.83
N ASP A 63 18.07 2.79 -6.37
CA ASP A 63 17.92 3.37 -7.71
C ASP A 63 19.10 2.92 -8.57
N ALA A 64 18.81 2.20 -9.64
CA ALA A 64 19.80 1.63 -10.52
C ALA A 64 19.77 2.31 -11.90
N PRO A 65 20.92 2.41 -12.60
CA PRO A 65 20.91 2.86 -13.98
C PRO A 65 20.07 1.91 -14.84
N GLU A 66 19.22 2.51 -15.68
CA GLU A 66 18.48 1.81 -16.73
C GLU A 66 19.43 0.97 -17.60
N TRP A 67 18.98 -0.19 -18.07
CA TRP A 67 19.82 -1.17 -18.78
C TRP A 67 20.61 -0.59 -19.97
N ASN A 68 20.10 0.45 -20.62
CA ASN A 68 20.70 1.14 -21.77
C ASN A 68 21.59 2.35 -21.39
N HIS A 69 21.70 2.68 -20.10
CA HIS A 69 22.60 3.71 -19.58
C HIS A 69 23.97 3.11 -19.22
N ARG A 70 24.97 3.97 -19.06
CA ARG A 70 26.31 3.56 -18.61
C ARG A 70 26.20 2.81 -17.27
N GLY A 71 26.64 1.55 -17.24
CA GLY A 71 26.58 0.69 -16.05
C GLY A 71 25.29 -0.10 -15.87
N GLY A 72 24.25 0.15 -16.68
CA GLY A 72 22.96 -0.54 -16.59
C GLY A 72 23.04 -2.05 -16.81
N SER A 73 23.83 -2.49 -17.80
CA SER A 73 24.07 -3.91 -18.07
C SER A 73 24.74 -4.62 -16.89
N ALA A 74 25.71 -3.98 -16.24
CA ALA A 74 26.39 -4.51 -15.07
C ALA A 74 25.45 -4.59 -13.86
N ALA A 75 24.64 -3.55 -13.61
CA ALA A 75 23.64 -3.54 -12.54
C ALA A 75 22.58 -4.64 -12.74
N THR A 76 22.11 -4.81 -13.98
CA THR A 76 21.17 -5.87 -14.36
C THR A 76 21.77 -7.27 -14.17
N ALA A 77 23.06 -7.45 -14.53
CA ALA A 77 23.77 -8.72 -14.34
C ALA A 77 23.96 -9.05 -12.85
N ALA A 78 24.29 -8.06 -12.03
CA ALA A 78 24.40 -8.22 -10.58
C ALA A 78 23.06 -8.65 -9.97
N MET A 79 21.96 -7.99 -10.33
CA MET A 79 20.61 -8.35 -9.89
C MET A 79 20.23 -9.78 -10.32
N ARG A 80 20.56 -10.17 -11.56
CA ARG A 80 20.39 -11.55 -12.05
C ARG A 80 21.17 -12.55 -11.19
N GLY A 81 22.42 -12.26 -10.85
CA GLY A 81 23.23 -13.12 -9.98
C GLY A 81 22.64 -13.28 -8.58
N LEU A 82 22.10 -12.21 -7.99
CA LEU A 82 21.50 -12.24 -6.65
C LEU A 82 20.19 -13.03 -6.58
N ILE A 83 19.40 -12.99 -7.66
CA ILE A 83 18.09 -13.64 -7.76
C ILE A 83 18.21 -15.07 -8.26
N SER A 84 19.20 -15.38 -9.10
CA SER A 84 19.37 -16.72 -9.68
C SER A 84 19.55 -17.76 -8.58
N GLY A 85 18.64 -18.74 -8.53
CA GLY A 85 18.64 -19.81 -7.53
C GLY A 85 17.91 -19.50 -6.22
N LYS A 86 17.37 -18.28 -6.02
CA LYS A 86 16.54 -17.95 -4.86
C LYS A 86 15.06 -18.01 -5.23
N ILE A 87 14.33 -18.93 -4.60
CA ILE A 87 12.86 -19.03 -4.75
C ILE A 87 12.28 -19.36 -3.36
N PRO A 88 11.20 -18.68 -2.90
CA PRO A 88 10.52 -17.51 -3.46
C PRO A 88 11.09 -16.16 -2.99
N ALA A 89 10.78 -15.08 -3.73
CA ALA A 89 11.15 -13.72 -3.35
C ALA A 89 10.05 -13.13 -2.45
N THR A 90 10.35 -12.98 -1.16
CA THR A 90 9.51 -12.30 -0.17
C THR A 90 9.54 -10.79 -0.41
N LEU A 91 8.41 -10.21 -0.83
CA LEU A 91 8.28 -8.77 -1.06
C LEU A 91 7.21 -8.15 -0.17
N TRP A 92 7.51 -6.98 0.39
CA TRP A 92 6.53 -6.16 1.08
C TRP A 92 5.78 -5.30 0.07
N SER A 93 4.48 -5.54 -0.11
CA SER A 93 3.61 -4.76 -0.98
C SER A 93 2.64 -3.93 -0.15
N CYS A 94 2.64 -2.61 -0.34
CA CYS A 94 1.61 -1.72 0.21
C CYS A 94 0.51 -1.56 -0.85
N SER A 95 -0.67 -2.09 -0.56
CA SER A 95 -1.85 -2.00 -1.43
C SER A 95 -2.61 -0.71 -1.13
N SER A 96 -2.52 0.29 -2.01
CA SER A 96 -3.39 1.47 -1.94
C SER A 96 -4.83 1.04 -2.28
N GLY A 97 -5.69 1.00 -1.27
CA GLY A 97 -7.14 0.81 -1.43
C GLY A 97 -7.83 2.08 -1.92
#